data_AF-A0A7X7LXH7-F1
#
_entry.id   AF-A0A7X7LXH7-F1
#
_cell.length_a   1.000
_cell.length_b   1.000
_cell.length_c   1.000
_cell.angle_alpha   90.00
_cell.angle_beta   90.00
_cell.angle_gamma   90.00
#
_symmetry.space_group_name_H-M   'P 1'
#
loop_
_entity.id
_entity.type
_entity.pdbx_description
1 polymer ?
#
loop_
_entity_poly.entity_id
_entity_poly.type
_entity_poly.pdbx_seq_one_letter_code
_entity_poly.pdbx_strand_id
1 'polypeptide(L)'
;MKGAIPGNAVHLLENGHDYFPALEASLDAAEREVYLQTYIFAADATGRRIADALARAAARGVTVRVMVDGFGGREFVRSLMDELIAAGVEVQIYRRELRALSLRRHRLR
;
A
#
# COMPACT_ATOMS: atom_id res chain seq x y z
N MET A 1 21.39 15.68 15.29
CA MET A 1 21.33 15.01 13.96
C MET A 1 22.26 15.74 13.00
N LYS A 2 23.45 15.19 12.73
CA LYS A 2 24.26 15.62 11.56
C LYS A 2 23.67 14.90 10.34
N GLY A 3 23.36 15.63 9.26
CA GLY A 3 22.95 15.01 7.98
C GLY A 3 21.52 15.26 7.49
N ALA A 4 20.76 16.19 8.09
CA ALA A 4 19.48 16.61 7.50
C ALA A 4 19.73 17.54 6.30
N ILE A 5 19.14 17.22 5.15
CA ILE A 5 19.17 18.08 3.96
C ILE A 5 18.18 19.23 4.17
N PRO A 6 18.58 20.51 3.98
CA PRO A 6 17.68 21.66 4.13
C PRO A 6 16.40 21.53 3.30
N GLY A 7 15.27 22.02 3.84
CA GLY A 7 13.95 21.93 3.20
C GLY A 7 13.18 20.64 3.50
N ASN A 8 13.77 19.69 4.24
CA ASN A 8 13.10 18.48 4.69
C ASN A 8 12.69 18.57 6.16
N ALA A 9 11.52 18.03 6.48
CA ALA A 9 11.04 17.88 7.84
C ALA A 9 10.78 16.40 8.13
N VAL A 10 10.97 16.00 9.38
CA VAL A 10 10.65 14.65 9.86
C VAL A 10 9.63 14.79 10.96
N HIS A 11 8.53 14.06 10.84
CA HIS A 11 7.52 13.92 11.87
C HIS A 11 7.42 12.44 12.25
N LEU A 12 7.59 12.15 13.53
CA LEU A 12 7.45 10.78 14.05
C LEU A 12 5.97 10.50 14.30
N LEU A 13 5.46 9.47 13.64
CA LEU A 13 4.12 8.94 13.87
C LEU A 13 4.25 7.70 14.75
N GLU A 14 3.67 7.76 15.93
CA GLU A 14 3.73 6.65 16.87
C GLU A 14 2.55 5.73 16.54
N ASN A 15 2.84 4.49 16.13
CA ASN A 15 1.85 3.43 15.89
C ASN A 15 0.83 3.68 14.75
N GLY A 16 -0.13 2.76 14.60
CA GLY A 16 -1.14 2.77 13.53
C GLY A 16 -2.21 3.85 13.68
N HIS A 17 -2.53 4.26 14.92
CA HIS A 17 -3.51 5.30 15.21
C HIS A 17 -3.13 6.63 14.56
N ASP A 18 -1.84 6.99 14.60
CA ASP A 18 -1.34 8.21 13.99
C ASP A 18 -0.94 7.99 12.52
N TYR A 19 -0.40 6.81 12.20
CA TYR A 19 0.08 6.50 10.85
C TYR A 19 -1.01 6.47 9.79
N PHE A 20 -2.12 5.74 10.02
CA PHE A 20 -3.11 5.53 8.97
C PHE A 20 -3.89 6.80 8.59
N PRO A 21 -4.30 7.68 9.52
CA PRO A 21 -4.88 8.97 9.16
C PRO A 21 -3.91 9.87 8.39
N ALA A 22 -2.62 9.89 8.76
CA ALA A 22 -1.61 10.67 8.04
C ALA A 22 -1.37 10.12 6.63
N LEU A 23 -1.37 8.79 6.46
CA LEU A 23 -1.28 8.14 5.15
C LEU A 23 -2.50 8.50 4.30
N GLU A 24 -3.72 8.38 4.84
CA GLU A 24 -4.95 8.74 4.13
C GLU A 24 -4.91 10.21 3.65
N ALA A 25 -4.56 11.14 4.53
CA ALA A 25 -4.43 12.55 4.17
C ALA A 25 -3.37 12.79 3.07
N SER A 26 -2.26 12.05 3.10
CA SER A 26 -1.21 12.15 2.07
C SER A 26 -1.68 11.61 0.72
N LEU A 27 -2.49 10.55 0.70
CA LEU A 27 -3.09 10.00 -0.52
C LEU A 27 -4.14 10.97 -1.09
N ASP A 28 -4.95 11.58 -0.24
CA ASP A 28 -5.95 12.57 -0.65
C ASP A 28 -5.33 13.87 -1.15
N ALA A 29 -4.17 14.27 -0.62
CA ALA A 29 -3.43 15.44 -1.07
C ALA A 29 -2.53 15.18 -2.29
N ALA A 30 -2.34 13.93 -2.72
CA ALA A 30 -1.47 13.62 -3.85
C ALA A 30 -2.01 14.23 -5.15
N GLU A 31 -1.11 14.84 -5.93
CA GLU A 31 -1.43 15.56 -7.18
C GLU A 31 -0.93 14.87 -8.46
N ARG A 32 0.13 14.07 -8.37
CA ARG A 32 0.80 13.49 -9.56
C ARG A 32 0.90 11.98 -9.52
N GLU A 33 1.57 11.46 -8.49
CA GLU A 33 1.89 10.03 -8.40
C GLU A 33 1.81 9.53 -6.95
N VAL A 34 1.39 8.28 -6.80
CA VAL A 34 1.40 7.53 -5.54
C VAL A 34 2.04 6.18 -5.79
N TYR A 35 3.02 5.83 -4.96
CA TYR A 35 3.59 4.49 -4.88
C TYR A 35 3.41 3.96 -3.47
N LEU A 36 2.55 2.96 -3.31
CA LEU A 36 2.37 2.26 -2.05
C LEU A 36 2.96 0.86 -2.16
N GLN A 37 3.89 0.54 -1.26
CA GLN A 37 4.47 -0.79 -1.13
C GLN A 37 4.22 -1.30 0.28
N THR A 38 3.55 -2.45 0.42
CA THR A 38 3.23 -3.00 1.74
C THR A 38 3.31 -4.52 1.77
N TYR A 39 3.64 -5.07 2.95
CA TYR A 39 3.65 -6.50 3.19
C TYR A 39 2.23 -7.07 3.40
N ILE A 40 1.39 -6.38 4.19
CA ILE A 40 0.01 -6.78 4.48
C ILE A 40 -0.93 -5.68 4.01
N PHE A 41 -1.98 -6.09 3.32
CA PHE A 41 -3.12 -5.24 2.98
C PHE A 41 -4.40 -6.07 3.21
N ALA A 42 -4.98 -5.95 4.40
CA ALA A 42 -6.18 -6.70 4.78
C ALA A 42 -7.46 -5.98 4.33
N ALA A 43 -8.56 -6.71 4.15
CA ALA A 43 -9.87 -6.12 3.87
C ALA A 43 -10.65 -5.79 5.15
N ASP A 44 -9.95 -5.21 6.12
CA ASP A 44 -10.54 -4.71 7.36
C ASP A 44 -10.91 -3.22 7.24
N ALA A 45 -11.38 -2.62 8.34
CA ALA A 45 -11.79 -1.22 8.36
C ALA A 45 -10.65 -0.26 7.94
N THR A 46 -9.41 -0.57 8.31
CA THR A 46 -8.26 0.27 7.97
C THR A 46 -7.88 0.09 6.51
N GLY A 47 -7.75 -1.15 6.05
CA GLY A 47 -7.43 -1.43 4.65
C GLY A 47 -8.49 -0.87 3.71
N ARG A 48 -9.77 -0.99 4.04
CA ARG A 48 -10.84 -0.41 3.20
C ARG A 48 -10.72 1.10 3.08
N ARG A 49 -10.46 1.81 4.19
CA ARG A 49 -10.24 3.26 4.16
C ARG A 49 -9.07 3.65 3.25
N ILE A 50 -7.96 2.93 3.35
CA ILE A 50 -6.78 3.19 2.49
C ILE A 50 -7.07 2.84 1.03
N ALA A 51 -7.81 1.76 0.75
CA ALA A 51 -8.24 1.39 -0.59
C ALA A 51 -9.14 2.47 -1.22
N ASP A 52 -10.10 2.99 -0.44
CA ASP A 52 -10.98 4.08 -0.89
C ASP A 52 -10.16 5.36 -1.17
N ALA A 53 -9.16 5.68 -0.35
CA ALA A 53 -8.29 6.84 -0.58
C ALA A 53 -7.42 6.70 -1.84
N LEU A 54 -6.89 5.50 -2.10
CA LEU A 54 -6.17 5.19 -3.34
C LEU A 54 -7.09 5.33 -4.57
N ALA A 55 -8.33 4.82 -4.47
CA ALA A 55 -9.33 4.95 -5.52
C ALA A 55 -9.71 6.42 -5.76
N ARG A 56 -9.88 7.23 -4.70
CA ARG A 56 -10.10 8.68 -4.82
C ARG A 56 -8.94 9.36 -5.54
N ALA A 57 -7.69 9.00 -5.23
CA ALA A 57 -6.52 9.55 -5.92
C ALA A 57 -6.52 9.21 -7.42
N ALA A 58 -6.75 7.93 -7.76
CA ALA A 58 -6.84 7.49 -9.15
C ALA A 58 -7.96 8.23 -9.91
N ALA A 59 -9.13 8.42 -9.28
CA ALA A 59 -10.25 9.14 -9.87
C ALA A 59 -9.94 10.63 -10.16
N ARG A 60 -9.00 11.25 -9.41
CA ARG A 60 -8.51 12.61 -9.68
C ARG A 60 -7.49 12.67 -10.83
N GLY A 61 -7.12 11.54 -11.43
CA GLY A 61 -6.09 11.45 -12.46
C GLY A 61 -4.66 11.30 -11.93
N VAL A 62 -4.50 11.08 -10.62
CA VAL A 62 -3.20 10.75 -10.02
C VAL A 62 -2.80 9.36 -10.50
N THR A 63 -1.54 9.18 -10.87
CA THR A 63 -1.03 7.85 -11.21
C THR A 63 -0.79 7.06 -9.93
N VAL A 64 -1.59 6.01 -9.68
CA VAL A 64 -1.53 5.24 -8.44
C VAL A 64 -1.01 3.84 -8.71
N ARG A 65 0.09 3.47 -8.03
CA ARG A 65 0.73 2.15 -8.10
C ARG A 65 0.79 1.51 -6.73
N VAL A 66 0.23 0.31 -6.63
CA VAL A 66 0.22 -0.47 -5.39
C VAL A 66 0.95 -1.79 -5.61
N MET A 67 1.96 -2.05 -4.78
CA MET A 67 2.65 -3.33 -4.74
C MET A 67 2.42 -4.01 -3.38
N VAL A 68 1.85 -5.21 -3.40
CA VAL A 68 1.62 -6.00 -2.20
C VAL A 68 2.46 -7.27 -2.24
N ASP A 69 3.04 -7.66 -1.11
CA ASP A 69 3.75 -8.94 -0.99
C ASP A 69 2.81 -10.13 -1.19
N GLY A 70 3.23 -11.16 -1.93
CA GLY A 70 2.40 -12.32 -2.25
C GLY A 70 2.16 -13.28 -1.08
N PHE A 71 3.00 -13.26 -0.04
CA PHE A 71 2.80 -14.08 1.14
C PHE A 71 1.87 -13.38 2.15
N GLY A 72 2.15 -12.11 2.46
CA GLY A 72 1.33 -11.29 3.36
C GLY A 72 0.00 -10.81 2.74
N GLY A 73 -0.04 -10.64 1.41
CA GLY A 73 -1.18 -10.13 0.64
C GLY A 73 -2.12 -11.19 0.07
N ARG A 74 -2.15 -12.41 0.61
CA ARG A 74 -3.09 -13.45 0.12
C ARG A 74 -4.55 -13.04 0.26
N GLU A 75 -4.88 -12.31 1.32
CA GLU A 75 -6.24 -11.78 1.51
C GLU A 75 -6.53 -10.68 0.48
N PHE A 76 -5.65 -9.68 0.36
CA PHE A 76 -5.72 -8.60 -0.62
C PHE A 76 -6.10 -9.08 -2.02
N VAL A 77 -5.39 -10.10 -2.52
CA VAL A 77 -5.61 -10.66 -3.87
C VAL A 77 -7.02 -11.22 -4.04
N ARG A 78 -7.67 -11.69 -2.97
CA ARG A 78 -9.01 -12.28 -3.02
C ARG A 78 -10.13 -11.26 -2.79
N SER A 79 -9.85 -10.09 -2.24
CA SER A 79 -10.88 -9.16 -1.76
C SER A 79 -10.79 -7.75 -2.30
N LEU A 80 -9.59 -7.14 -2.34
CA LEU A 80 -9.44 -5.72 -2.68
C LEU A 80 -8.77 -5.47 -4.04
N MET A 81 -8.02 -6.45 -4.55
CA MET A 81 -7.22 -6.28 -5.77
C MET A 81 -8.09 -5.88 -6.98
N ASP A 82 -9.18 -6.61 -7.23
CA ASP A 82 -10.03 -6.35 -8.40
C ASP A 82 -10.78 -5.01 -8.26
N GLU A 83 -11.18 -4.64 -7.04
CA GLU A 83 -11.81 -3.34 -6.75
C GLU A 83 -10.86 -2.17 -7.07
N LEU A 84 -9.59 -2.27 -6.66
CA LEU A 84 -8.58 -1.24 -6.93
C LEU A 84 -8.23 -1.15 -8.42
N ILE A 85 -8.09 -2.29 -9.09
CA ILE A 85 -7.86 -2.33 -10.54
C ILE A 85 -9.03 -1.65 -11.27
N ALA A 86 -10.27 -1.94 -10.88
CA ALA A 86 -11.45 -1.31 -11.46
C ALA A 86 -11.50 0.21 -11.20
N ALA A 87 -10.93 0.68 -10.09
CA ALA A 87 -10.79 2.09 -9.77
C ALA A 87 -9.64 2.80 -10.51
N GLY A 88 -8.91 2.10 -11.38
CA GLY A 88 -7.80 2.67 -12.17
C GLY A 88 -6.44 2.62 -11.45
N VAL A 89 -6.30 1.85 -10.38
CA VAL A 89 -5.03 1.64 -9.68
C VAL A 89 -4.22 0.54 -10.38
N GLU A 90 -2.95 0.82 -10.66
CA GLU A 90 -2.00 -0.18 -11.15
C GLU A 90 -1.55 -1.08 -10.00
N VAL A 91 -1.93 -2.36 -10.02
CA VAL A 91 -1.61 -3.31 -8.93
C VAL A 91 -0.58 -4.35 -9.37
N GLN A 92 0.42 -4.58 -8.52
CA GLN A 92 1.45 -5.60 -8.70
C GLN A 92 1.59 -6.46 -7.44
N ILE A 93 1.91 -7.75 -7.63
CA ILE A 93 2.17 -8.68 -6.53
C ILE A 93 3.65 -9.06 -6.54
N TYR A 94 4.37 -8.60 -5.52
CA TYR A 94 5.77 -8.99 -5.32
C TYR A 94 5.85 -10.44 -4.86
N ARG A 95 6.78 -11.23 -5.44
CA ARG A 95 6.95 -12.67 -5.17
C ARG A 95 5.60 -13.38 -5.03
N ARG A 96 4.91 -13.63 -6.15
CA ARG A 96 3.56 -14.24 -6.23
C ARG A 96 3.50 -15.69 -5.69
N GLU A 97 3.78 -15.86 -4.40
CA GLU A 97 3.76 -17.10 -3.62
C GLU A 97 2.39 -17.28 -2.97
N LEU A 98 1.33 -17.17 -3.79
CA LEU A 98 -0.07 -17.27 -3.36
C LEU A 98 -0.49 -18.69 -2.96
N ARG A 99 0.45 -19.65 -2.95
CA ARG A 99 0.21 -21.05 -2.57
C ARG A 99 0.38 -21.22 -1.06
N ALA A 100 -0.54 -21.95 -0.44
CA ALA A 100 -0.38 -22.38 0.95
C ALA A 100 0.81 -23.34 1.07
N LEU A 101 1.77 -23.00 1.94
CA LEU A 101 2.88 -23.83 2.42
C LEU A 101 3.57 -24.69 1.33
N SER A 102 4.40 -24.05 0.50
CA SER A 102 5.42 -24.80 -0.24
C SER A 102 6.65 -24.98 0.67
N LEU A 103 6.94 -26.21 1.10
CA LEU A 103 8.20 -26.57 1.77
C LEU A 103 9.40 -26.50 0.80
N ARG A 104 9.65 -25.34 0.19
CA ARG A 104 10.86 -25.07 -0.60
C ARG A 104 11.82 -24.21 0.23
N ARG A 105 12.53 -24.88 1.15
CA ARG A 105 13.51 -24.30 2.09
C ARG A 105 14.58 -23.41 1.45
N HIS A 106 14.84 -23.53 0.14
CA HIS A 106 15.89 -22.76 -0.55
C HIS A 106 15.47 -21.35 -1.02
N ARG A 107 14.22 -20.91 -0.79
CA ARG A 107 13.71 -19.61 -1.26
C ARG A 107 13.67 -18.50 -0.21
N LEU A 108 14.23 -18.75 0.98
CA LEU A 108 14.23 -17.82 2.13
C LEU A 108 15.38 -16.80 2.11
N ARG A 109 15.96 -16.52 0.93
CA ARG A 109 16.96 -15.45 0.75
C ARG A 109 16.55 -14.53 -0.40
#